data_AF-A0A5L8W4F4-F1
#
_entry.id   AF-A0A5L8W4F4-F1
#
_cell.length_a   1.000
_cell.length_b   1.000
_cell.length_c   1.000
_cell.angle_alpha   90.00
_cell.angle_beta   90.00
_cell.angle_gamma   90.00
#
_symmetry.space_group_name_H-M   'P 1'
#
loop_
_entity.id
_entity.type
_entity.pdbx_description
1 polymer ?
#
loop_
_entity_poly.entity_id
_entity_poly.type
_entity_poly.pdbx_seq_one_letter_code
_entity_poly.pdbx_strand_id
1 'polypeptide(L)'
;MFRTYGLLLLVFYISVLSGCATLSSERSKSITLLIKSKNLKINDAGFIHFYKNYTNLQIYASGKSILDLRIKDQICVNGACDDKLVFNQKFFLSSHYAGLLEDILNQNPIYFGADLVTTICGFEQIISKISVEYKVCDGKMSFVDQKNDIKIIMKEID
;
A
#
# COMPACT_ATOMS: atom_id res chain seq x y z
N MET A 1 -46.73 11.00 35.26
CA MET A 1 -45.45 11.74 35.16
C MET A 1 -44.21 10.83 35.21
N PHE A 2 -44.11 9.85 36.12
CA PHE A 2 -42.90 8.99 36.20
C PHE A 2 -42.62 8.14 34.94
N ARG A 3 -43.65 7.71 34.21
CA ARG A 3 -43.55 6.79 33.07
C ARG A 3 -42.94 7.44 31.80
N THR A 4 -43.09 8.75 31.63
CA THR A 4 -42.55 9.52 30.49
C THR A 4 -41.08 9.88 30.68
N TYR A 5 -40.64 10.14 31.92
CA TYR A 5 -39.22 10.37 32.23
C TYR A 5 -38.35 9.11 32.05
N GLY A 6 -38.89 7.93 32.38
CA GLY A 6 -38.20 6.66 32.12
C GLY A 6 -38.01 6.39 30.62
N LEU A 7 -38.97 6.78 29.79
CA LEU A 7 -38.88 6.62 28.33
C LEU A 7 -37.88 7.60 27.70
N LEU A 8 -37.80 8.84 28.21
CA LEU A 8 -36.80 9.84 27.80
C LEU A 8 -35.37 9.45 28.20
N LEU A 9 -35.18 8.89 29.40
CA LEU A 9 -33.88 8.37 29.83
C LEU A 9 -33.42 7.17 29.00
N LEU A 10 -34.36 6.32 28.57
CA LEU A 10 -34.07 5.17 27.71
C LEU A 10 -33.64 5.61 26.30
N VAL A 11 -34.30 6.63 25.73
CA VAL A 11 -33.94 7.20 24.41
C VAL A 11 -32.57 7.88 24.46
N PHE A 12 -32.26 8.60 25.55
CA PHE A 12 -30.93 9.17 25.76
C PHE A 12 -29.85 8.07 25.84
N TYR A 13 -30.11 6.98 26.56
CA TYR A 13 -29.16 5.87 26.68
C TYR A 13 -28.85 5.17 25.35
N ILE A 14 -29.85 5.02 24.46
CA ILE A 14 -29.67 4.42 23.13
C ILE A 14 -28.83 5.34 22.22
N SER A 15 -28.98 6.67 22.34
CA SER A 15 -28.22 7.63 21.52
C SER A 15 -26.73 7.75 21.86
N VAL A 16 -26.31 7.36 23.06
CA VAL A 16 -24.88 7.40 23.46
C VAL A 16 -24.11 6.17 22.96
N LEU A 17 -24.80 5.09 22.58
CA LEU A 17 -24.19 3.84 22.10
C LEU A 17 -24.02 3.76 20.57
N SER A 18 -24.56 4.71 19.81
CA SER A 18 -24.25 4.87 18.38
C SER A 18 -22.89 5.55 18.18
N GLY A 19 -21.83 4.92 18.67
CA GLY A 19 -20.46 5.26 18.31
C GLY A 19 -20.19 4.84 16.86
N CYS A 20 -19.60 5.73 16.07
CA CYS A 20 -19.17 5.42 14.71
C CYS A 20 -18.07 4.36 14.76
N ALA A 21 -18.33 3.15 14.25
CA ALA A 21 -17.34 2.10 14.16
C ALA A 21 -16.20 2.57 13.25
N THR A 22 -15.03 2.84 13.82
CA THR A 22 -13.85 3.22 13.06
C THR A 22 -13.29 1.98 12.35
N LEU A 23 -12.99 2.12 11.05
CA LEU A 23 -12.28 1.09 10.29
C LEU A 23 -10.87 0.91 10.89
N SER A 24 -10.66 -0.18 11.63
CA SER A 24 -9.35 -0.53 12.16
C SER A 24 -8.50 -1.22 11.08
N SER A 25 -7.26 -0.77 10.91
CA SER A 25 -6.28 -1.50 10.09
C SER A 25 -5.92 -2.81 10.77
N GLU A 26 -5.85 -3.91 10.03
CA GLU A 26 -5.46 -5.21 10.57
C GLU A 26 -3.96 -5.25 10.86
N ARG A 27 -3.16 -4.61 10.00
CA ARG A 27 -1.71 -4.45 10.18
C ARG A 27 -1.28 -3.07 9.74
N SER A 28 -0.36 -2.44 10.48
CA SER A 28 0.30 -1.21 10.04
C SER A 28 1.80 -1.35 10.21
N LYS A 29 2.58 -0.77 9.30
CA LYS A 29 4.04 -0.76 9.35
C LYS A 29 4.58 0.63 9.11
N SER A 30 5.55 1.04 9.91
CA SER A 30 6.39 2.20 9.66
C SER A 30 7.46 1.81 8.64
N ILE A 31 7.65 2.64 7.61
CA ILE A 31 8.58 2.34 6.52
C ILE A 31 9.38 3.57 6.11
N THR A 32 10.56 3.35 5.55
CA THR A 32 11.20 4.27 4.61
C THR A 32 10.88 3.81 3.19
N LEU A 33 10.58 4.77 2.30
CA LEU A 33 10.22 4.50 0.92
C LEU A 33 11.04 5.39 -0.02
N LEU A 34 11.73 4.75 -0.96
CA LEU A 34 12.32 5.39 -2.12
C LEU A 34 11.51 4.96 -3.35
N ILE A 35 10.90 5.92 -4.04
CA ILE A 35 10.38 5.73 -5.39
C ILE A 35 11.16 6.64 -6.32
N LYS A 36 11.74 6.05 -7.37
CA LYS A 36 12.25 6.76 -8.53
C LYS A 36 11.46 6.25 -9.73
N SER A 37 10.71 7.15 -10.36
CA SER A 37 10.05 6.92 -11.64
C SER A 37 10.02 8.23 -12.43
N LYS A 38 9.56 8.19 -13.67
CA LYS A 38 9.42 9.39 -14.50
C LYS A 38 8.48 10.43 -13.88
N ASN A 39 7.38 9.97 -13.28
CA ASN A 39 6.29 10.83 -12.83
C ASN A 39 6.27 11.03 -11.30
N LEU A 40 7.05 10.25 -10.54
CA LEU A 40 7.08 10.29 -9.09
C LEU A 40 8.50 10.06 -8.56
N LYS A 41 8.96 10.95 -7.67
CA LYS A 41 10.22 10.85 -6.95
C LYS A 41 9.98 11.10 -5.47
N ILE A 42 10.26 10.10 -4.64
CA ILE A 42 10.07 10.12 -3.18
C ILE A 42 11.28 9.47 -2.54
N ASN A 43 11.73 10.01 -1.40
CA ASN A 43 12.74 9.38 -0.55
C ASN A 43 12.50 9.80 0.90
N ASP A 44 11.41 9.31 1.48
CA ASP A 44 10.88 9.78 2.76
C ASP A 44 10.31 8.61 3.58
N ALA A 45 9.95 8.89 4.83
CA ALA A 45 9.31 7.95 5.72
C ALA A 45 7.78 8.01 5.64
N GLY A 46 7.13 6.93 6.03
CA GLY A 46 5.69 6.85 6.05
C GLY A 46 5.16 5.58 6.67
N PHE A 47 3.90 5.31 6.39
CA PHE A 47 3.17 4.16 6.92
C PHE A 47 2.46 3.43 5.80
N ILE A 48 2.46 2.10 5.89
CA ILE A 48 1.59 1.25 5.11
C ILE A 48 0.59 0.57 6.03
N HIS A 49 -0.69 0.70 5.69
CA HIS A 49 -1.82 0.14 6.42
C HIS A 49 -2.49 -0.92 5.55
N PHE A 50 -2.62 -2.12 6.09
CA PHE A 50 -3.29 -3.24 5.47
C PHE A 50 -4.65 -3.42 6.14
N TYR A 51 -5.69 -3.11 5.38
CA TYR A 51 -7.08 -3.37 5.76
C TYR A 51 -7.57 -4.61 5.04
N LYS A 52 -8.64 -5.22 5.54
CA LYS A 52 -9.25 -6.42 4.96
C LYS A 52 -9.46 -6.37 3.44
N ASN A 53 -9.82 -5.20 2.91
CA ASN A 53 -10.23 -5.05 1.51
C ASN A 53 -9.34 -4.08 0.72
N TYR A 54 -8.39 -3.39 1.35
CA TYR A 54 -7.57 -2.40 0.68
C TYR A 54 -6.24 -2.15 1.41
N THR A 55 -5.26 -1.68 0.65
CA THR A 55 -3.96 -1.24 1.18
C THR A 55 -3.88 0.28 1.07
N ASN A 56 -3.38 0.96 2.11
CA ASN A 56 -3.16 2.40 2.11
C ASN A 56 -1.70 2.72 2.45
N LEU A 57 -1.00 3.40 1.55
CA LEU A 57 0.37 3.86 1.70
C LEU A 57 0.38 5.38 1.86
N GLN A 58 0.88 5.86 2.99
CA GLN A 58 0.95 7.29 3.32
C GLN A 58 2.40 7.71 3.54
N ILE A 59 2.89 8.69 2.78
CA ILE A 59 4.24 9.24 2.93
C ILE A 59 4.16 10.69 3.40
N TYR A 60 5.03 11.03 4.35
CA TYR A 60 5.07 12.35 4.96
C TYR A 60 6.44 13.00 4.75
N ALA A 61 6.43 14.27 4.36
CA ALA A 61 7.61 15.12 4.34
C ALA A 61 7.33 16.36 5.19
N SER A 62 8.21 16.63 6.16
CA SER A 62 8.09 17.77 7.09
C SER A 62 6.71 17.91 7.73
N GLY A 63 6.12 16.78 8.14
CA GLY A 63 4.79 16.73 8.80
C GLY A 63 3.59 16.91 7.87
N LYS A 64 3.79 17.03 6.56
CA LYS A 64 2.72 17.09 5.55
C LYS A 64 2.63 15.77 4.79
N SER A 65 1.42 15.28 4.57
CA SER A 65 1.20 14.14 3.67
C SER A 65 1.49 14.56 2.23
N ILE A 66 2.47 13.92 1.60
CA ILE A 66 2.87 14.17 0.21
C ILE A 66 2.39 13.08 -0.76
N LEU A 67 2.04 11.90 -0.21
CA LEU A 67 1.46 10.80 -0.95
C LEU A 67 0.44 10.09 -0.05
N ASP A 68 -0.80 9.99 -0.52
CA ASP A 68 -1.81 9.03 -0.05
C ASP A 68 -2.16 8.12 -1.23
N LEU A 69 -1.63 6.89 -1.22
CA LEU A 69 -1.84 5.89 -2.25
C LEU A 69 -2.73 4.78 -1.70
N ARG A 70 -3.90 4.59 -2.31
CA ARG A 70 -4.88 3.57 -1.92
C ARG A 70 -5.06 2.55 -3.03
N ILE A 71 -4.90 1.27 -2.70
CA ILE A 71 -5.10 0.16 -3.62
C ILE A 71 -6.32 -0.65 -3.15
N LYS A 72 -7.37 -0.68 -3.97
CA LYS A 72 -8.58 -1.49 -3.77
C LYS A 72 -9.03 -2.09 -5.10
N ASP A 73 -10.19 -1.68 -5.61
CA ASP A 73 -10.67 -2.01 -6.95
C ASP A 73 -9.92 -1.19 -8.02
N GLN A 74 -9.55 0.04 -7.65
CA GLN A 74 -8.73 0.98 -8.41
C GLN A 74 -7.52 1.42 -7.58
N ILE A 75 -6.56 2.09 -8.22
CA ILE A 75 -5.42 2.71 -7.54
C ILE A 75 -5.66 4.22 -7.52
N CYS A 76 -5.77 4.78 -6.31
CA CYS A 76 -5.96 6.20 -6.11
C CYS A 76 -4.70 6.84 -5.54
N VAL A 77 -4.26 7.94 -6.13
CA VAL A 77 -3.14 8.76 -5.67
C VAL A 77 -3.66 10.14 -5.32
N ASN A 78 -3.56 10.53 -4.05
CA ASN A 78 -4.06 11.82 -3.54
C ASN A 78 -5.53 12.09 -3.94
N GLY A 79 -6.35 11.04 -3.94
CA GLY A 79 -7.77 11.10 -4.31
C GLY A 79 -8.09 10.94 -5.81
N ALA A 80 -7.11 11.03 -6.71
CA ALA A 80 -7.30 10.78 -8.14
C ALA A 80 -7.12 9.29 -8.45
N CYS A 81 -8.14 8.64 -9.02
CA CYS A 81 -8.18 7.19 -9.21
C CYS A 81 -8.02 6.79 -10.68
N ASP A 82 -7.24 5.74 -10.90
CA ASP A 82 -7.08 5.05 -12.17
C ASP A 82 -7.41 3.56 -12.01
N ASP A 83 -7.95 2.93 -13.07
CA ASP A 83 -7.99 1.47 -13.14
C ASP A 83 -6.59 0.88 -13.01
N LYS A 84 -6.46 -0.29 -12.38
CA LYS A 84 -5.15 -0.88 -12.03
C LYS A 84 -4.19 -0.98 -13.23
N LEU A 85 -4.67 -1.44 -14.38
CA LEU A 85 -3.87 -1.56 -15.60
C LEU A 85 -3.48 -0.19 -16.19
N VAL A 86 -4.37 0.80 -16.10
CA VAL A 86 -4.12 2.18 -16.54
C VAL A 86 -3.07 2.83 -15.65
N PHE A 87 -3.21 2.68 -14.34
CA PHE A 87 -2.20 3.13 -13.37
C PHE A 87 -0.84 2.49 -13.69
N ASN A 88 -0.81 1.18 -13.89
CA ASN A 88 0.43 0.49 -14.19
C ASN A 88 1.07 1.01 -15.48
N GLN A 89 0.28 1.19 -16.54
CA GLN A 89 0.78 1.75 -17.79
C GLN A 89 1.38 3.15 -17.62
N LYS A 90 0.82 3.98 -16.73
CA LYS A 90 1.33 5.33 -16.44
C LYS A 90 2.56 5.34 -15.53
N PHE A 91 2.55 4.51 -14.48
CA PHE A 91 3.58 4.49 -13.44
C PHE A 91 4.76 3.61 -13.84
N PHE A 92 4.49 2.39 -14.28
CA PHE A 92 5.50 1.41 -14.71
C PHE A 92 5.92 1.54 -16.17
N LEU A 93 5.28 2.42 -16.95
CA LEU A 93 5.45 2.53 -18.40
C LEU A 93 5.12 1.22 -19.16
N SER A 94 4.41 0.32 -18.49
CA SER A 94 3.97 -0.99 -18.98
C SER A 94 2.73 -1.41 -18.18
N SER A 95 1.73 -1.97 -18.85
CA SER A 95 0.46 -2.35 -18.20
C SER A 95 0.64 -3.37 -17.08
N HIS A 96 1.62 -4.28 -17.20
CA HIS A 96 1.81 -5.43 -16.32
C HIS A 96 0.48 -6.15 -15.98
N TYR A 97 0.45 -6.96 -14.92
CA TYR A 97 -0.79 -7.51 -14.39
C TYR A 97 -1.34 -6.58 -13.29
N ALA A 98 -2.66 -6.57 -13.10
CA ALA A 98 -3.35 -5.59 -12.27
C ALA A 98 -2.85 -5.54 -10.81
N GLY A 99 -2.46 -6.69 -10.23
CA GLY A 99 -2.00 -6.79 -8.84
C GLY A 99 -0.53 -6.43 -8.60
N LEU A 100 0.24 -6.03 -9.62
CA LEU A 100 1.70 -5.89 -9.48
C LEU A 100 2.11 -4.98 -8.31
N LEU A 101 1.56 -3.77 -8.22
CA LEU A 101 1.92 -2.84 -7.14
C LEU A 101 1.53 -3.40 -5.77
N GLU A 102 0.39 -4.08 -5.69
CA GLU A 102 -0.09 -4.69 -4.46
C GLU A 102 0.83 -5.82 -3.99
N ASP A 103 1.30 -6.67 -4.90
CA ASP A 103 2.27 -7.72 -4.57
C ASP A 103 3.62 -7.15 -4.13
N ILE A 104 4.09 -6.10 -4.81
CA ILE A 104 5.32 -5.39 -4.43
C ILE A 104 5.22 -4.83 -3.01
N LEU A 105 4.12 -4.14 -2.68
CA LEU A 105 3.91 -3.56 -1.35
C LEU A 105 3.67 -4.62 -0.26
N ASN A 106 3.06 -5.75 -0.61
CA ASN A 106 2.91 -6.90 0.29
C ASN A 106 4.18 -7.75 0.42
N GLN A 107 5.22 -7.47 -0.38
CA GLN A 107 6.45 -8.27 -0.46
C GLN A 107 6.19 -9.70 -0.95
N ASN A 108 5.16 -9.90 -1.76
CA ASN A 108 4.83 -11.19 -2.38
C ASN A 108 5.68 -11.42 -3.64
N PRO A 109 5.95 -12.68 -4.03
CA PRO A 109 6.50 -13.00 -5.34
C PRO A 109 5.61 -12.48 -6.47
N ILE A 110 6.22 -11.96 -7.53
CA ILE A 110 5.54 -11.41 -8.71
C ILE A 110 5.52 -12.41 -9.86
N TYR A 111 4.60 -12.23 -10.81
CA TYR A 111 4.46 -13.10 -12.00
C TYR A 111 4.37 -14.59 -11.68
N PHE A 112 3.54 -14.95 -10.69
CA PHE A 112 3.37 -16.33 -10.24
C PHE A 112 4.67 -17.02 -9.82
N GLY A 113 5.64 -16.26 -9.29
CA GLY A 113 6.93 -16.79 -8.85
C GLY A 113 7.91 -17.09 -9.98
N ALA A 114 7.79 -16.42 -11.13
CA ALA A 114 8.76 -16.54 -12.22
C ALA A 114 10.19 -16.27 -11.73
N ASP A 115 11.12 -17.17 -12.04
CA ASP A 115 12.54 -17.07 -11.69
C ASP A 115 12.79 -16.86 -10.17
N LEU A 116 11.91 -17.39 -9.31
CA LEU A 116 12.01 -17.27 -7.85
C LEU A 116 13.14 -18.12 -7.28
N VAL A 117 14.04 -17.47 -6.57
CA VAL A 117 15.10 -18.09 -5.77
C VAL A 117 14.91 -17.70 -4.32
N THR A 118 14.63 -18.68 -3.46
CA THR A 118 14.52 -18.45 -2.01
C THR A 118 15.90 -18.20 -1.40
N THR A 119 15.97 -17.28 -0.46
CA THR A 119 17.18 -16.97 0.31
C THR A 119 16.94 -17.22 1.80
N ILE A 120 17.98 -17.09 2.62
CA ILE A 120 17.88 -17.28 4.08
C ILE A 120 16.91 -16.31 4.77
N CYS A 121 16.61 -15.17 4.15
CA CYS A 121 15.83 -14.07 4.71
C CYS A 121 14.61 -13.68 3.86
N GLY A 122 14.37 -14.37 2.74
CA GLY A 122 13.31 -14.02 1.80
C GLY A 122 13.52 -14.65 0.43
N PHE A 123 13.56 -13.83 -0.63
CA PHE A 123 13.69 -14.31 -2.00
C PHE A 123 14.24 -13.26 -2.99
N GLU A 124 14.67 -13.73 -4.15
CA GLU A 124 15.04 -12.94 -5.30
C GLU A 124 14.33 -13.45 -6.57
N GLN A 125 14.03 -12.54 -7.49
CA GLN A 125 13.53 -12.82 -8.83
C GLN A 125 14.29 -11.95 -9.84
N ILE A 126 14.98 -12.59 -10.79
CA ILE A 126 15.67 -11.90 -11.89
C ILE A 126 14.97 -12.28 -13.19
N ILE A 127 14.03 -11.43 -13.61
CA ILE A 127 13.13 -11.71 -14.73
C ILE A 127 13.67 -11.03 -15.99
N SER A 128 14.67 -11.66 -16.61
CA SER A 128 15.42 -11.12 -17.75
C SER A 128 14.54 -10.69 -18.93
N LYS A 129 13.41 -11.40 -19.17
CA LYS A 129 12.47 -11.09 -20.25
C LYS A 129 11.89 -9.66 -20.20
N ILE A 130 11.80 -9.10 -19.00
CA ILE A 130 11.26 -7.74 -18.77
C ILE A 130 12.28 -6.82 -18.07
N SER A 131 13.53 -7.26 -17.92
CA SER A 131 14.60 -6.48 -17.28
C SER A 131 14.25 -6.02 -15.86
N VAL A 132 13.58 -6.89 -15.09
CA VAL A 132 13.20 -6.63 -13.70
C VAL A 132 14.06 -7.46 -12.74
N GLU A 133 14.59 -6.79 -11.73
CA GLU A 133 15.18 -7.41 -10.54
C GLU A 133 14.32 -7.09 -9.33
N TYR A 134 13.90 -8.11 -8.60
CA TYR A 134 13.06 -7.97 -7.42
C TYR A 134 13.63 -8.80 -6.27
N LYS A 135 13.83 -8.16 -5.11
CA LYS A 135 14.46 -8.77 -3.94
C LYS A 135 13.71 -8.42 -2.68
N VAL A 136 13.48 -9.41 -1.83
CA VAL A 136 12.89 -9.26 -0.49
C VAL A 136 13.78 -9.98 0.51
N CYS A 137 14.17 -9.30 1.59
CA CYS A 137 15.00 -9.85 2.66
C CYS A 137 14.84 -9.00 3.92
N ASP A 138 14.57 -9.62 5.08
CA ASP A 138 14.55 -8.97 6.40
C ASP A 138 13.80 -7.62 6.44
N GLY A 139 12.54 -7.62 6.00
CA GLY A 139 11.68 -6.43 6.01
C GLY A 139 12.09 -5.34 5.01
N LYS A 140 13.05 -5.62 4.13
CA LYS A 140 13.44 -4.78 3.00
C LYS A 140 13.00 -5.39 1.68
N MET A 141 12.39 -4.57 0.84
CA MET A 141 11.98 -4.88 -0.52
C MET A 141 12.67 -3.93 -1.50
N SER A 142 13.14 -4.46 -2.63
CA SER A 142 13.72 -3.69 -3.74
C SER A 142 13.17 -4.21 -5.06
N PHE A 143 12.40 -3.40 -5.76
CA PHE A 143 11.96 -3.62 -7.14
C PHE A 143 12.68 -2.65 -8.07
N VAL A 144 13.36 -3.18 -9.09
CA VAL A 144 14.12 -2.41 -10.08
C VAL A 144 13.71 -2.87 -11.48
N ASP A 145 13.05 -1.98 -12.23
CA ASP A 145 12.84 -2.13 -13.66
C ASP A 145 13.93 -1.32 -14.38
N GLN A 146 14.91 -2.03 -14.93
CA GLN A 146 16.06 -1.43 -15.59
C GLN A 146 15.69 -0.80 -16.93
N LYS A 147 14.70 -1.37 -17.62
CA LYS A 147 14.26 -0.91 -18.94
C LYS A 147 13.58 0.45 -18.86
N ASN A 148 12.77 0.65 -17.83
CA ASN A 148 11.95 1.85 -17.65
C ASN A 148 12.51 2.85 -16.62
N ASP A 149 13.71 2.58 -16.07
CA ASP A 149 14.38 3.36 -15.01
C ASP A 149 13.47 3.59 -13.79
N ILE A 150 12.82 2.52 -13.32
CA ILE A 150 11.95 2.56 -12.14
C ILE A 150 12.62 1.81 -11.01
N LYS A 151 12.61 2.43 -9.83
CA LYS A 151 13.14 1.85 -8.60
C LYS A 151 12.18 2.11 -7.45
N ILE A 152 11.77 1.05 -6.78
CA ILE A 152 10.97 1.10 -5.56
C ILE A 152 11.76 0.35 -4.49
N ILE A 153 12.17 1.05 -3.45
CA ILE A 153 12.77 0.42 -2.27
C ILE A 153 11.92 0.77 -1.07
N MET A 154 11.48 -0.25 -0.34
CA MET A 154 10.77 -0.11 0.92
C MET A 154 11.56 -0.83 1.99
N LYS A 155 11.73 -0.21 3.16
CA LYS A 155 12.35 -0.84 4.32
C LYS A 155 11.53 -0.52 5.55
N GLU A 156 11.16 -1.55 6.30
CA GLU A 156 10.50 -1.42 7.60
C GLU A 156 11.40 -0.71 8.62
N ILE A 157 10.77 0.11 9.46
CA ILE A 157 11.40 0.80 10.58
C ILE A 157 10.89 0.11 11.85
N ASP A 158 11.81 -0.53 12.57
CA ASP A 158 11.55 -1.11 13.89
C ASP A 158 11.44 -0.03 14.98
#